data_AF-A8H8R1-F1
#
_entry.id   AF-A8H8R1-F1
#
_cell.length_a   1.000
_cell.length_b   1.000
_cell.length_c   1.000
_cell.angle_alpha   90.00
_cell.angle_beta   90.00
_cell.angle_gamma   90.00
#
_symmetry.space_group_name_H-M   'P 1'
#
loop_
_entity.id
_entity.type
_entity.pdbx_description
1 polymer ?
#
loop_
_entity_poly.entity_id
_entity_poly.type
_entity_poly.pdbx_seq_one_letter_code
_entity_poly.pdbx_strand_id
1 'polypeptide(L)'
;MAVLALGFMIMFLGLAFMGLPELNRVLKLHDRALWDSLQGSKASFISSFDRMTLFSWTLSRGFENSENIDIQYAGLLAYKRATRVKYIILAGISLIIIGSISALTGL
;
A
#
# COMPACT_ATOMS: atom_id res chain seq x y z
N MET A 1 -22.45 -0.41 -16.64
CA MET A 1 -21.32 0.53 -16.83
C MET A 1 -20.98 1.38 -15.60
N ALA A 2 -21.94 1.99 -14.89
CA ALA A 2 -21.65 2.83 -13.71
C ALA A 2 -20.88 2.10 -12.58
N VAL A 3 -21.23 0.83 -12.31
CA VAL A 3 -20.55 -0.01 -11.31
C VAL A 3 -19.06 -0.20 -11.62
N LEU A 4 -18.72 -0.41 -12.89
CA LEU A 4 -17.34 -0.51 -13.37
C LEU A 4 -16.56 0.78 -13.11
N ALA A 5 -17.12 1.93 -13.50
CA ALA A 5 -16.49 3.23 -13.29
C ALA A 5 -16.25 3.51 -11.80
N LEU A 6 -17.23 3.18 -10.95
CA LEU A 6 -17.13 3.34 -9.49
C LEU A 6 -16.07 2.40 -8.90
N GLY A 7 -15.97 1.16 -9.39
CA GLY A 7 -14.93 0.22 -9.00
C GLY A 7 -13.51 0.73 -9.31
N PHE A 8 -13.29 1.26 -10.53
CA PHE A 8 -12.02 1.89 -10.90
C PHE A 8 -11.71 3.10 -10.02
N MET A 9 -12.69 3.98 -9.78
CA MET A 9 -12.52 5.15 -8.93
C MET A 9 -12.07 4.76 -7.52
N ILE A 10 -12.73 3.78 -6.90
CA ILE A 10 -12.37 3.28 -5.56
C ILE A 10 -10.98 2.63 -5.56
N MET A 11 -10.66 1.82 -6.56
CA MET A 11 -9.34 1.19 -6.69
C MET A 11 -8.22 2.24 -6.78
N PHE A 12 -8.37 3.24 -7.65
CA PHE A 12 -7.40 4.32 -7.80
C PHE A 12 -7.29 5.19 -6.55
N LEU A 13 -8.40 5.44 -5.85
CA LEU A 13 -8.40 6.12 -4.56
C LEU A 13 -7.53 5.35 -3.54
N GLY A 14 -7.71 4.02 -3.46
CA GLY A 14 -6.89 3.16 -2.62
C GLY A 14 -5.40 3.26 -2.97
N LEU A 15 -5.05 3.16 -4.25
CA LEU A 15 -3.67 3.31 -4.71
C LEU A 15 -3.07 4.69 -4.36
N ALA A 16 -3.85 5.76 -4.48
CA ALA A 16 -3.40 7.11 -4.12
C ALA A 16 -3.09 7.23 -2.61
N PHE A 17 -3.86 6.56 -1.75
CA PHE A 17 -3.69 6.60 -0.30
C PHE A 17 -2.67 5.59 0.26
N MET A 18 -2.03 4.79 -0.60
CA MET A 18 -1.04 3.77 -0.25
C MET A 18 0.22 4.32 0.42
N GLY A 19 0.52 5.62 0.26
CA GLY A 19 1.72 6.23 0.82
C GLY A 19 1.78 6.15 2.36
N LEU A 20 2.95 5.78 2.87
CA LEU A 20 3.27 5.67 4.31
C LEU A 20 4.39 6.67 4.67
N PRO A 21 4.14 8.00 4.60
CA PRO A 21 5.19 9.01 4.72
C PRO A 21 5.86 9.01 6.10
N GLU A 22 5.10 8.77 7.16
CA GLU A 22 5.63 8.79 8.53
C GLU A 22 6.58 7.62 8.79
N LEU A 23 6.18 6.40 8.40
CA LEU A 23 7.05 5.23 8.50
C LEU A 23 8.32 5.39 7.64
N ASN A 24 8.19 5.93 6.43
CA ASN A 24 9.33 6.24 5.58
C ASN A 24 10.31 7.22 6.26
N ARG A 25 9.78 8.27 6.90
CA ARG A 25 10.58 9.25 7.64
C ARG A 25 11.31 8.61 8.83
N VAL A 26 10.59 7.83 9.64
CA VAL A 26 11.15 7.18 10.84
C VAL A 26 12.22 6.16 10.47
N LEU A 27 12.01 5.37 9.41
CA LEU A 27 13.01 4.43 8.88
C LEU A 27 14.28 5.15 8.43
N LYS A 28 14.17 6.23 7.66
CA LYS A 28 15.35 7.02 7.23
C LYS A 28 16.15 7.61 8.40
N LEU A 29 15.50 7.89 9.52
CA LEU A 29 16.11 8.54 10.68
C LEU A 29 16.76 7.54 11.63
N HIS A 30 16.15 6.37 11.82
CA HIS A 30 16.55 5.41 12.85
C HIS A 30 17.20 4.13 12.31
N ASP A 31 16.86 3.72 11.08
CA ASP A 31 17.40 2.50 10.48
C ASP A 31 17.50 2.64 8.96
N ARG A 32 18.53 3.39 8.55
CA ARG A 32 18.79 3.67 7.14
C ARG A 32 19.23 2.42 6.38
N ALA A 33 19.90 1.48 7.03
CA ALA A 33 20.32 0.23 6.41
C ALA A 33 19.10 -0.62 6.03
N LEU A 34 18.12 -0.76 6.94
CA LEU A 34 16.86 -1.41 6.64
C LEU A 34 16.08 -0.65 5.56
N TRP A 35 16.05 0.68 5.62
CA TRP A 35 15.43 1.49 4.57
C TRP A 35 16.05 1.26 3.18
N ASP A 36 17.38 1.26 3.07
CA ASP A 36 18.11 0.99 1.84
C ASP A 36 17.84 -0.44 1.34
N SER A 37 17.72 -1.42 2.25
CA SER A 37 17.34 -2.81 1.92
C SER A 37 15.94 -2.92 1.33
N LEU A 38 15.00 -2.08 1.81
CA LEU A 38 13.62 -2.02 1.32
C LEU A 38 13.51 -1.29 -0.02
N GLN A 39 14.41 -0.34 -0.32
CA GLN A 39 14.46 0.27 -1.65
C GLN A 39 14.93 -0.71 -2.72
N GLY A 40 15.70 -1.74 -2.32
CA GLY A 40 16.37 -2.65 -3.24
C GLY A 40 17.43 -1.92 -4.08
N SER A 41 18.40 -2.66 -4.63
CA SER A 41 19.54 -2.11 -5.38
C SER A 41 19.18 -1.50 -6.76
N LYS A 42 18.04 -0.81 -6.89
CA LYS A 42 17.57 -0.28 -8.17
C LYS A 42 17.84 1.21 -8.27
N ALA A 43 18.99 1.49 -8.87
CA ALA A 43 19.27 2.77 -9.49
C ALA A 43 18.11 3.17 -10.43
N SER A 44 17.54 4.34 -10.17
CA SER A 44 17.02 5.29 -11.17
C SER A 44 15.62 5.13 -11.80
N PHE A 45 14.81 4.08 -11.60
CA PHE A 45 13.48 4.08 -12.23
C PHE A 45 12.33 3.75 -11.26
N ILE A 46 11.55 4.80 -10.98
CA ILE A 46 10.16 4.83 -10.47
C ILE A 46 10.02 4.83 -8.93
N SER A 47 9.95 6.03 -8.36
CA SER A 47 9.58 6.32 -6.95
C SER A 47 8.20 5.77 -6.53
N SER A 48 7.36 5.34 -7.48
CA SER A 48 6.06 4.69 -7.21
C SER A 48 6.21 3.23 -6.76
N PHE A 49 7.27 2.53 -7.18
CA PHE A 49 7.54 1.15 -6.72
C PHE A 49 8.09 1.12 -5.29
N ASP A 50 8.78 2.18 -4.86
CA ASP A 50 9.27 2.40 -3.48
C ASP A 50 8.12 2.36 -2.44
N ARG A 51 6.94 2.89 -2.82
CA ARG A 51 5.73 2.87 -1.98
C ARG A 51 5.13 1.46 -1.86
N MET A 52 5.20 0.68 -2.94
CA MET A 52 4.65 -0.68 -2.97
C MET A 52 5.46 -1.63 -2.08
N THR A 53 6.80 -1.54 -2.13
CA THR A 53 7.66 -2.38 -1.29
C THR A 53 7.47 -2.07 0.19
N LEU A 54 7.50 -0.79 0.57
CA LEU A 54 7.27 -0.37 1.95
C LEU A 54 5.86 -0.77 2.42
N PHE A 55 4.84 -0.61 1.57
CA PHE A 55 3.47 -0.99 1.89
C PHE A 55 3.32 -2.50 2.08
N SER A 56 3.92 -3.30 1.21
CA SER A 56 3.91 -4.77 1.30
C SER A 56 4.64 -5.24 2.57
N TRP A 57 5.82 -4.71 2.84
CA TRP A 57 6.59 -4.98 4.07
C TRP A 57 5.83 -4.57 5.34
N THR A 58 5.11 -3.45 5.29
CA THR A 58 4.26 -3.01 6.41
C THR A 58 3.11 -3.99 6.62
N LEU A 59 2.44 -4.44 5.55
CA LEU A 59 1.37 -5.43 5.63
C LEU A 59 1.86 -6.80 6.13
N SER A 60 3.12 -7.17 5.85
CA SER A 60 3.76 -8.37 6.39
C SER A 60 4.31 -8.18 7.80
N ARG A 61 4.03 -7.04 8.45
CA ARG A 61 4.49 -6.70 9.81
C ARG A 61 6.01 -6.71 9.99
N GLY A 62 6.78 -6.39 8.96
CA GLY A 62 8.24 -6.43 9.04
C GLY A 62 8.84 -5.49 10.10
N PHE A 63 8.10 -4.45 10.51
CA PHE A 63 8.50 -3.52 11.57
C PHE A 63 8.55 -4.16 12.96
N GLU A 64 7.89 -5.30 13.19
CA GLU A 64 7.91 -5.99 14.49
C GLU A 64 9.30 -6.57 14.80
N ASN A 65 10.12 -6.81 13.76
CA ASN A 65 11.49 -7.33 13.91
C ASN A 65 12.53 -6.23 14.18
N SER A 66 12.14 -4.95 14.14
CA SER A 66 13.05 -3.84 14.41
C SER A 66 13.32 -3.72 15.92
N GLU A 67 14.58 -3.56 16.31
CA GLU A 67 14.95 -3.29 17.71
C GLU A 67 14.55 -1.88 18.17
N ASN A 68 14.34 -0.96 17.23
CA ASN A 68 13.95 0.41 17.54
C ASN A 68 12.43 0.56 17.77
N ILE A 69 12.06 1.06 18.95
CA ILE A 69 10.66 1.26 19.38
C ILE A 69 9.91 2.27 18.50
N ASP A 70 10.57 3.32 18.02
CA ASP A 70 9.94 4.34 17.16
C ASP A 70 9.52 3.74 15.81
N ILE A 71 10.33 2.83 15.26
CA ILE A 71 10.00 2.08 14.04
C ILE A 71 8.81 1.16 14.30
N GLN A 72 8.77 0.46 15.44
CA GLN A 72 7.63 -0.39 15.80
C GLN A 72 6.33 0.41 15.94
N TYR A 73 6.39 1.56 16.62
CA TYR A 73 5.23 2.42 16.85
C TYR A 73 4.71 3.03 15.53
N ALA A 74 5.60 3.61 14.73
CA ALA A 74 5.26 4.15 13.42
C ALA A 74 4.76 3.04 12.47
N GLY A 75 5.35 1.85 12.55
CA GLY A 75 4.98 0.66 11.81
C GLY A 75 3.56 0.19 12.16
N LEU A 76 3.19 0.18 13.44
CA LEU A 76 1.84 -0.19 13.87
C LEU A 76 0.77 0.78 13.35
N LEU A 77 1.04 2.08 13.39
CA LEU A 77 0.16 3.11 12.83
C LEU A 77 0.04 2.95 11.31
N ALA A 78 1.18 2.74 10.63
CA ALA A 78 1.23 2.50 9.20
C ALA A 78 0.49 1.22 8.81
N TYR A 79 0.57 0.15 9.61
CA TYR A 79 -0.14 -1.12 9.39
C TYR A 79 -1.66 -0.95 9.43
N LYS A 80 -2.18 -0.20 10.41
CA LYS A 80 -3.62 0.11 10.49
C LYS A 80 -4.08 0.85 9.23
N ARG A 81 -3.31 1.84 8.78
CA ARG A 81 -3.59 2.59 7.55
C ARG A 81 -3.49 1.70 6.31
N ALA A 82 -2.41 0.93 6.18
CA ALA A 82 -2.17 0.03 5.05
C ALA A 82 -3.28 -1.02 4.94
N THR A 83 -3.75 -1.55 6.06
CA THR A 83 -4.87 -2.50 6.11
C THR A 83 -6.17 -1.88 5.60
N ARG A 84 -6.49 -0.64 5.98
CA ARG A 84 -7.66 0.06 5.43
C ARG A 84 -7.54 0.26 3.92
N VAL A 85 -6.37 0.71 3.46
CA VAL A 85 -6.10 0.89 2.03
C VAL A 85 -6.23 -0.43 1.27
N LYS A 86 -5.70 -1.54 1.81
CA LYS A 86 -5.85 -2.89 1.25
C LYS A 86 -7.32 -3.22 1.01
N TYR A 87 -8.19 -2.99 1.99
CA TYR A 87 -9.62 -3.27 1.85
C TYR A 87 -10.33 -2.32 0.87
N ILE A 88 -9.92 -1.06 0.77
CA ILE A 88 -10.43 -0.13 -0.25
C ILE A 88 -10.09 -0.64 -1.66
N ILE A 89 -8.82 -1.04 -1.89
CA ILE A 89 -8.38 -1.59 -3.18
C ILE A 89 -9.16 -2.87 -3.50
N LEU A 90 -9.28 -3.79 -2.54
CA LEU A 90 -10.04 -5.03 -2.72
C LEU A 90 -11.52 -4.76 -3.02
N ALA A 91 -12.15 -3.79 -2.35
CA ALA A 91 -13.53 -3.41 -2.63
C ALA A 91 -13.69 -2.85 -4.06
N GLY A 92 -12.75 -2.01 -4.51
CA GLY A 92 -12.72 -1.51 -5.89
C GLY A 92 -12.58 -2.64 -6.91
N ILE A 93 -11.64 -3.58 -6.68
CA ILE A 93 -11.44 -4.76 -7.53
C ILE A 93 -12.70 -5.63 -7.57
N SER A 94 -13.35 -5.89 -6.43
CA SER A 94 -14.60 -6.66 -6.38
C SER A 94 -15.71 -6.02 -7.21
N LEU A 95 -15.86 -4.69 -7.15
CA LEU A 95 -16.84 -3.96 -7.96
C LEU A 95 -16.51 -4.01 -9.46
N ILE A 96 -15.22 -3.95 -9.82
CA ILE A 96 -14.78 -4.10 -11.22
C ILE A 96 -15.16 -5.50 -11.73
N ILE A 97 -14.92 -6.55 -10.94
CA ILE A 97 -15.26 -7.94 -11.30
C ILE A 97 -16.78 -8.06 -11.49
N ILE A 98 -17.58 -7.62 -10.51
CA ILE A 98 -19.05 -7.67 -10.58
C ILE A 98 -19.56 -6.89 -11.80
N GLY A 99 -19.10 -5.66 -11.98
CA GLY A 99 -19.53 -4.82 -13.09
C GLY A 99 -19.11 -5.36 -14.47
N SER A 100 -17.96 -6.05 -14.55
CA SER A 100 -17.52 -6.74 -15.77
C SER A 100 -18.44 -7.91 -16.11
N ILE A 101 -18.80 -8.72 -15.11
CA ILE A 101 -19.72 -9.85 -15.28
C ILE A 101 -21.10 -9.34 -15.72
N SER A 102 -21.66 -8.34 -15.03
CA SER A 102 -22.96 -7.75 -15.41
C SER A 102 -22.97 -7.22 -16.85
N ALA A 103 -21.92 -6.49 -17.24
CA ALA A 103 -21.78 -5.97 -18.59
C ALA A 103 -21.71 -7.08 -19.65
N LEU A 104 -21.07 -8.21 -19.32
CA LEU A 104 -20.94 -9.35 -20.22
C LEU A 104 -22.24 -10.17 -20.33
N THR A 105 -23.02 -10.25 -19.25
CA THR A 105 -24.33 -10.93 -19.23
C THR A 105 -25.49 -10.05 -19.71
N GLY A 106 -25.25 -8.78 -20.06
CA GLY A 106 -26.28 -7.84 -20.49
C GLY A 106 -27.23 -7.38 -19.38
N LEU A 107 -26.79 -7.46 -18.12
CA LEU A 107 -27.48 -6.94 -16.93
C LEU A 107 -27.07 -5.50 -16.62
#